data_AF-A0A919F9Q2-F1
#
_entry.id   AF-A0A919F9Q2-F1
#
_cell.length_a   1.000
_cell.length_b   1.000
_cell.length_c   1.000
_cell.angle_alpha   90.00
_cell.angle_beta   90.00
_cell.angle_gamma   90.00
#
_symmetry.space_group_name_H-M   'P 1'
#
loop_
_entity.id
_entity.type
_entity.pdbx_description
1 polymer ?
#
loop_
_entity_poly.entity_id
_entity_poly.type
_entity_poly.pdbx_seq_one_letter_code
_entity_poly.pdbx_strand_id
1 'polypeptide(L)'
;MTTKFPFELDHFDNPQPDTSQSQVRTHSQQHGDANDAIEAIQAKVGINLSDDPESLDFKVGALQNVAEALDSAAFQPVSAFATSAQGEKADTAVQPDQLQATASELDGRIDDLEAAQASNAIYVGTWAELSSVAGTFMGQGAFVTTDPGTHTDPVSGATVSNAGQYRWTGSAWEWLRGDVLAEKADKTDARFPIESGVQGIVFAVTGANGEGTWLEANSEDGGPTAQSLELLDDATALLSKIPVNPRNVDGVLAALVGANGEWTWLEANSEDGGPTAESLALLQELLGGSGTYVDSKVAHPVAVKPRSSPIFSKAQSTANSIYWPQFVVDADGSVSLFYSTDHEGVHANSGIWRATAASPLDAFVDAGKVYRDDGGGNQTETPHVWWDERAQEWRMLYQQEGVGTGSQSTLWARADTLAGPWERRGICADWDGRSMGGGHTGYAKRFMYAGSEYMFSLYGGGNVSRFALWRRDDSKPIDSLSWIPDPRQIGRQKHLLRDYGMEVTGTPDATFSSGAIVSSISWKGISGDHFFWKGRLWWIGLIGPSAAGGVVVANQVGVAPVREDLMGLAEKPINITPPAQAWEGEGISDFGCVTVWNDRLFVPYRANGKTGSFGVLEII
;
A
#
# COMPACT_ATOMS: atom_id res chain seq x y z
N MET A 1 -61.25 -48.45 -49.95
CA MET A 1 -59.93 -48.66 -49.32
C MET A 1 -58.95 -48.89 -50.46
N THR A 2 -57.79 -48.26 -50.35
CA THR A 2 -56.79 -48.08 -51.40
C THR A 2 -56.27 -49.42 -51.93
N THR A 3 -55.87 -49.48 -53.20
CA THR A 3 -55.49 -50.78 -53.82
C THR A 3 -54.08 -50.80 -54.39
N LYS A 4 -53.38 -49.66 -54.50
CA LYS A 4 -52.06 -49.60 -55.16
C LYS A 4 -50.96 -49.00 -54.30
N PHE A 5 -51.22 -47.94 -53.53
CA PHE A 5 -50.24 -47.45 -52.55
C PHE A 5 -50.07 -48.47 -51.40
N PRO A 6 -48.85 -48.75 -50.88
CA PRO A 6 -47.55 -48.11 -51.16
C PRO A 6 -46.73 -48.75 -52.29
N PHE A 7 -47.24 -49.79 -52.94
CA PHE A 7 -46.44 -50.62 -53.85
C PHE A 7 -46.31 -50.02 -55.26
N GLU A 8 -47.29 -49.26 -55.72
CA GLU A 8 -47.30 -48.63 -57.05
C GLU A 8 -47.91 -47.21 -56.99
N LEU A 9 -47.48 -46.34 -57.90
CA LEU A 9 -48.08 -45.02 -58.12
C LEU A 9 -49.26 -45.12 -59.10
N ASP A 10 -50.26 -44.27 -58.93
CA ASP A 10 -51.37 -44.19 -59.88
C ASP A 10 -50.90 -43.69 -61.25
N HIS A 11 -51.19 -44.47 -62.28
CA HIS A 11 -51.03 -44.05 -63.66
C HIS A 11 -52.31 -43.37 -64.14
N PHE A 12 -52.27 -42.05 -64.26
CA PHE A 12 -53.37 -41.26 -64.78
C PHE A 12 -53.31 -41.20 -66.31
N ASP A 13 -54.39 -41.60 -66.97
CA ASP A 13 -54.54 -41.39 -68.41
C ASP A 13 -55.07 -39.98 -68.65
N ASN A 14 -54.18 -39.08 -69.05
CA ASN A 14 -54.58 -37.73 -69.42
C ASN A 14 -55.38 -37.76 -70.72
N PRO A 15 -56.53 -37.04 -70.81
CA PRO A 15 -57.32 -37.00 -72.02
C PRO A 15 -56.52 -36.44 -73.19
N GLN A 16 -56.59 -37.11 -74.35
CA GLN A 16 -55.95 -36.64 -75.58
C GLN A 16 -56.90 -35.72 -76.35
N PRO A 17 -56.37 -34.74 -77.12
CA PRO A 17 -57.19 -33.77 -77.85
C PRO A 17 -58.20 -34.38 -78.84
N ASP A 18 -58.00 -35.62 -79.27
CA ASP A 18 -58.80 -36.34 -80.26
C ASP A 18 -59.73 -37.42 -79.66
N THR A 19 -59.73 -37.60 -78.32
CA THR A 19 -60.67 -38.50 -77.62
C THR A 19 -61.83 -37.70 -77.03
N SER A 20 -63.04 -37.83 -77.58
CA SER A 20 -64.17 -36.96 -77.17
C SER A 20 -64.73 -37.22 -75.76
N GLN A 21 -64.31 -38.30 -75.09
CA GLN A 21 -64.54 -38.52 -73.66
C GLN A 21 -63.35 -39.31 -73.09
N SER A 22 -62.84 -38.89 -71.92
CA SER A 22 -61.90 -39.72 -71.15
C SER A 22 -62.53 -41.09 -70.91
N GLN A 23 -61.73 -42.16 -70.79
CA GLN A 23 -62.25 -43.48 -70.41
C GLN A 23 -63.30 -43.37 -69.28
N VAL A 24 -64.44 -44.05 -69.45
CA VAL A 24 -65.53 -44.02 -68.47
C VAL A 24 -65.04 -44.64 -67.16
N ARG A 25 -64.83 -43.79 -66.14
CA ARG A 25 -64.51 -44.20 -64.77
C ARG A 25 -65.73 -44.03 -63.88
N THR A 26 -65.94 -44.96 -62.95
CA THR A 26 -66.98 -44.79 -61.93
C THR A 26 -66.55 -43.73 -60.90
N HIS A 27 -67.52 -43.09 -60.26
CA HIS A 27 -67.26 -42.13 -59.17
C HIS A 27 -66.43 -42.78 -58.04
N SER A 28 -66.69 -44.05 -57.73
CA SER A 28 -65.91 -44.78 -56.73
C SER A 28 -64.45 -45.00 -57.14
N GLN A 29 -64.17 -45.22 -58.43
CA GLN A 29 -62.80 -45.33 -58.94
C GLN A 29 -62.05 -44.00 -58.85
N GLN A 30 -62.71 -42.90 -59.21
CA GLN A 30 -62.13 -41.57 -59.07
C GLN A 30 -61.79 -41.22 -57.62
N HIS A 31 -62.66 -41.58 -56.67
CA HIS A 31 -62.35 -41.43 -55.24
C HIS A 31 -61.25 -42.38 -54.76
N GLY A 32 -61.14 -43.59 -55.34
CA GLY A 32 -60.03 -44.51 -55.09
C GLY A 32 -58.70 -43.87 -55.48
N ASP A 33 -58.56 -43.49 -56.75
CA ASP A 33 -57.34 -42.86 -57.29
C ASP A 33 -56.98 -41.56 -56.53
N ALA A 34 -57.97 -40.76 -56.15
CA ALA A 34 -57.73 -39.55 -55.36
C ALA A 34 -57.20 -39.85 -53.95
N ASN A 35 -57.76 -40.88 -53.29
CA ASN A 35 -57.31 -41.27 -51.95
C ASN A 35 -55.92 -41.92 -51.98
N ASP A 36 -55.62 -42.79 -52.95
CA ASP A 36 -54.29 -43.40 -53.14
C ASP A 36 -53.23 -42.30 -53.36
N ALA A 37 -53.51 -41.28 -54.19
CA ALA A 37 -52.61 -40.15 -54.41
C ALA A 37 -52.43 -39.27 -53.15
N ILE A 38 -53.49 -39.01 -52.38
CA ILE A 38 -53.42 -38.24 -51.14
C ILE A 38 -52.60 -38.99 -50.08
N GLU A 39 -52.81 -40.31 -49.94
CA GLU A 39 -52.03 -41.16 -49.04
C GLU A 39 -50.53 -41.15 -49.41
N ALA A 40 -50.21 -41.24 -50.71
CA ALA A 40 -48.84 -41.16 -51.19
C ALA A 40 -48.17 -39.81 -50.89
N ILE A 41 -48.89 -38.70 -51.08
CA ILE A 41 -48.39 -37.35 -50.77
C ILE A 41 -48.19 -37.21 -49.26
N GLN A 42 -49.16 -37.63 -48.45
CA GLN A 42 -49.05 -37.52 -46.99
C GLN A 42 -47.89 -38.35 -46.44
N ALA A 43 -47.66 -39.55 -46.97
CA ALA A 43 -46.49 -40.37 -46.61
C ALA A 43 -45.17 -39.70 -47.02
N LYS A 44 -45.11 -39.08 -48.22
CA LYS A 44 -43.85 -38.48 -48.69
C LYS A 44 -43.54 -37.13 -48.04
N VAL A 45 -44.54 -36.28 -47.88
CA VAL A 45 -44.38 -34.95 -47.28
C VAL A 45 -44.22 -35.08 -45.76
N GLY A 46 -45.02 -35.95 -45.12
CA GLY A 46 -45.12 -36.05 -43.68
C GLY A 46 -46.24 -35.18 -43.12
N ILE A 47 -46.66 -35.48 -41.89
CA ILE A 47 -47.49 -34.57 -41.07
C ILE A 47 -46.59 -33.55 -40.36
N ASN A 48 -47.17 -32.52 -39.75
CA ASN A 48 -46.39 -31.57 -38.95
C ASN A 48 -45.67 -32.29 -37.80
N LEU A 49 -44.34 -32.08 -37.69
CA LEU A 49 -43.47 -32.79 -36.75
C LEU A 49 -43.50 -34.31 -37.00
N SER A 50 -43.37 -34.71 -38.26
CA SER A 50 -43.37 -36.12 -38.66
C SER A 50 -42.20 -36.86 -38.01
N ASP A 51 -42.47 -37.98 -37.35
CA ASP A 51 -41.45 -38.89 -36.84
C ASP A 51 -40.96 -39.91 -37.90
N ASP A 52 -41.53 -39.88 -39.12
CA ASP A 52 -41.14 -40.78 -40.21
C ASP A 52 -39.82 -40.32 -40.86
N PRO A 53 -38.72 -41.09 -40.73
CA PRO A 53 -37.42 -40.71 -41.28
C PRO A 53 -37.40 -40.56 -42.80
N GLU A 54 -38.37 -41.14 -43.51
CA GLU A 54 -38.44 -41.06 -44.97
C GLU A 54 -39.26 -39.88 -45.51
N SER A 55 -40.00 -39.21 -44.62
CA SER A 55 -40.79 -38.01 -44.93
C SER A 55 -39.91 -36.77 -45.12
N LEU A 56 -40.41 -35.80 -45.89
CA LEU A 56 -39.70 -34.54 -46.11
C LEU A 56 -39.67 -33.67 -44.85
N ASP A 57 -40.75 -33.62 -44.07
CA ASP A 57 -40.84 -32.85 -42.82
C ASP A 57 -39.73 -33.26 -41.82
N PHE A 58 -39.56 -34.57 -41.59
CA PHE A 58 -38.48 -35.09 -40.72
C PHE A 58 -37.09 -34.72 -41.24
N LYS A 59 -36.83 -34.92 -42.55
CA LYS A 59 -35.52 -34.64 -43.15
C LYS A 59 -35.17 -33.15 -43.09
N VAL A 60 -36.15 -32.27 -43.29
CA VAL A 60 -35.97 -30.81 -43.17
C VAL A 60 -35.71 -30.40 -41.72
N GLY A 61 -36.46 -30.94 -40.75
CA GLY A 61 -36.22 -30.68 -39.33
C GLY A 61 -34.82 -31.15 -38.87
N ALA A 62 -34.38 -32.32 -39.33
CA ALA A 62 -33.03 -32.82 -39.06
C ALA A 62 -31.94 -31.89 -39.66
N LEU A 63 -32.15 -31.39 -40.88
CA LEU A 63 -31.22 -30.43 -41.51
C LEU A 63 -31.19 -29.08 -40.79
N GLN A 64 -32.32 -28.58 -40.29
CA GLN A 64 -32.38 -27.36 -39.47
C GLN A 64 -31.55 -27.51 -38.19
N ASN A 65 -31.68 -28.63 -37.49
CA ASN A 65 -30.87 -28.92 -36.29
C ASN A 65 -29.37 -28.97 -36.61
N VAL A 66 -28.98 -29.53 -37.76
CA VAL A 66 -27.57 -29.52 -38.20
C VAL A 66 -27.12 -28.09 -38.54
N ALA A 67 -27.94 -27.31 -39.25
CA ALA A 67 -27.61 -25.95 -39.65
C ALA A 67 -27.43 -25.01 -38.45
N GLU A 68 -28.27 -25.13 -37.43
CA GLU A 68 -28.13 -24.38 -36.17
C GLU A 68 -26.86 -24.77 -35.40
N ALA A 69 -26.38 -26.01 -35.58
CA ALA A 69 -25.17 -26.50 -34.94
C ALA A 69 -23.87 -26.19 -35.71
N LEU A 70 -23.93 -25.68 -36.95
CA LEU A 70 -22.74 -25.39 -37.78
C LEU A 70 -21.84 -24.27 -37.20
N ASP A 71 -22.38 -23.40 -36.35
CA ASP A 71 -21.63 -22.38 -35.61
C ASP A 71 -21.11 -22.86 -34.25
N SER A 72 -21.33 -24.13 -33.90
CA SER A 72 -20.79 -24.73 -32.68
C SER A 72 -19.42 -25.38 -32.91
N ALA A 73 -18.58 -25.36 -31.87
CA ALA A 73 -17.25 -25.97 -31.90
C ALA A 73 -17.26 -27.48 -32.20
N ALA A 74 -18.40 -28.16 -32.10
CA ALA A 74 -18.56 -29.59 -32.35
C ALA A 74 -18.47 -29.98 -33.84
N PHE A 75 -18.65 -29.03 -34.77
CA PHE A 75 -18.69 -29.29 -36.22
C PHE A 75 -17.53 -28.66 -37.00
N GLN A 76 -16.60 -27.99 -36.33
CA GLN A 76 -15.39 -27.44 -36.93
C GLN A 76 -14.26 -28.48 -36.89
N PRO A 77 -13.49 -28.69 -37.96
CA PRO A 77 -12.35 -29.61 -37.93
C PRO A 77 -11.30 -29.12 -36.93
N VAL A 78 -10.58 -30.04 -36.27
CA VAL A 78 -9.55 -29.70 -35.27
C VAL A 78 -8.53 -28.68 -35.80
N SER A 79 -8.26 -28.70 -37.11
CA SER A 79 -7.38 -27.74 -37.80
C SER A 79 -7.89 -26.29 -37.84
N ALA A 80 -9.17 -26.04 -37.54
CA ALA A 80 -9.74 -24.68 -37.44
C ALA A 80 -9.37 -24.00 -36.10
N PHE A 81 -9.09 -24.79 -35.06
CA PHE A 81 -8.63 -24.29 -33.75
C PHE A 81 -7.15 -24.56 -33.50
N ALA A 82 -6.57 -25.51 -34.22
CA ALA A 82 -5.15 -25.80 -34.22
C ALA A 82 -4.42 -24.94 -35.24
N THR A 83 -4.19 -23.66 -34.92
CA THR A 83 -2.85 -23.15 -35.25
C THR A 83 -1.89 -23.86 -34.30
N SER A 84 -0.76 -24.36 -34.82
CA SER A 84 0.17 -25.22 -34.07
C SER A 84 0.62 -24.64 -32.72
N ALA A 85 0.57 -23.31 -32.55
CA ALA A 85 0.88 -22.63 -31.30
C ALA A 85 -0.21 -22.73 -30.20
N GLN A 86 -1.47 -23.00 -30.53
CA GLN A 86 -2.55 -23.16 -29.55
C GLN A 86 -2.71 -24.61 -29.09
N GLY A 87 -2.41 -25.59 -29.94
CA GLY A 87 -2.36 -27.01 -29.55
C GLY A 87 -1.28 -27.29 -28.51
N GLU A 88 -0.08 -26.72 -28.67
CA GLU A 88 0.99 -26.80 -27.67
C GLU A 88 0.64 -26.04 -26.36
N LYS A 89 -0.21 -25.01 -26.45
CA LYS A 89 -0.75 -24.31 -25.27
C LYS A 89 -1.89 -25.07 -24.59
N ALA A 90 -2.57 -25.98 -25.27
CA ALA A 90 -3.60 -26.83 -24.68
C ALA A 90 -2.99 -27.96 -23.84
N ASP A 91 -1.84 -28.51 -24.27
CA ASP A 91 -1.07 -29.49 -23.49
C ASP A 91 -0.36 -28.87 -22.27
N THR A 92 -0.19 -27.54 -22.26
CA THR A 92 0.33 -26.77 -21.11
C THR A 92 -0.77 -26.02 -20.35
N ALA A 93 -2.02 -26.10 -20.80
CA ALA A 93 -3.16 -25.57 -20.06
C ALA A 93 -3.45 -26.52 -18.89
N VAL A 94 -3.73 -25.94 -17.72
CA VAL A 94 -4.09 -26.70 -16.52
C VAL A 94 -5.32 -27.54 -16.83
N GLN A 95 -5.13 -28.86 -16.85
CA GLN A 95 -6.20 -29.82 -17.07
C GLN A 95 -7.08 -29.92 -15.82
N PRO A 96 -8.39 -30.20 -15.96
CA PRO A 96 -9.28 -30.39 -14.82
C PRO A 96 -8.75 -31.40 -13.80
N ASP A 97 -8.11 -32.47 -14.26
CA ASP A 97 -7.49 -33.49 -13.40
C ASP A 97 -6.29 -32.96 -12.60
N GLN A 98 -5.51 -32.04 -13.19
CA GLN A 98 -4.40 -31.37 -12.49
C GLN A 98 -4.93 -30.45 -11.40
N LEU A 99 -6.01 -29.71 -11.68
CA LEU A 99 -6.67 -28.86 -10.70
C LEU A 99 -7.29 -29.69 -9.56
N GLN A 100 -7.88 -30.84 -9.89
CA GLN A 100 -8.48 -31.75 -8.90
C GLN A 100 -7.43 -32.44 -8.02
N ALA A 101 -6.27 -32.79 -8.59
CA ALA A 101 -5.13 -33.31 -7.81
C ALA A 101 -4.60 -32.25 -6.83
N THR A 102 -4.41 -31.01 -7.28
CA THR A 102 -3.99 -29.90 -6.40
C THR A 102 -5.03 -29.59 -5.33
N ALA A 103 -6.33 -29.61 -5.66
CA ALA A 103 -7.40 -29.41 -4.67
C ALA A 103 -7.38 -30.50 -3.59
N SER A 104 -7.22 -31.77 -3.98
CA SER A 104 -7.16 -32.89 -3.03
C SER A 104 -5.93 -32.82 -2.10
N GLU A 105 -4.79 -32.36 -2.62
CA GLU A 105 -3.58 -32.12 -1.81
C GLU A 105 -3.77 -30.95 -0.84
N LEU A 106 -4.44 -29.89 -1.28
CA LEU A 106 -4.74 -28.72 -0.45
C LEU A 106 -5.70 -29.09 0.68
N ASP A 107 -6.74 -29.88 0.40
CA ASP A 107 -7.68 -30.37 1.40
C ASP A 107 -6.96 -31.21 2.47
N GLY A 108 -6.05 -32.11 2.07
CA GLY A 108 -5.24 -32.87 3.03
C GLY A 108 -4.35 -31.99 3.92
N ARG A 109 -3.77 -30.92 3.35
CA ARG A 109 -2.98 -29.94 4.14
C ARG A 109 -3.85 -29.10 5.07
N ILE A 110 -5.09 -28.80 4.68
CA ILE A 110 -6.06 -28.11 5.52
C ILE A 110 -6.47 -29.02 6.69
N ASP A 111 -6.75 -30.30 6.43
CA ASP A 111 -7.03 -31.29 7.48
C ASP A 111 -5.86 -31.42 8.46
N ASP A 112 -4.62 -31.47 7.96
CA ASP A 112 -3.40 -31.50 8.80
C ASP A 112 -3.25 -30.22 9.64
N LEU A 113 -3.58 -29.06 9.08
CA LEU A 113 -3.57 -27.78 9.79
C LEU A 113 -4.67 -27.70 10.84
N GLU A 114 -5.88 -28.17 10.55
CA GLU A 114 -6.99 -28.26 11.50
C GLU A 114 -6.65 -29.20 12.65
N ALA A 115 -6.05 -30.36 12.35
CA ALA A 115 -5.53 -31.29 13.36
C ALA A 115 -4.39 -30.69 14.19
N ALA A 116 -3.51 -29.89 13.58
CA ALA A 116 -2.45 -29.17 14.29
C ALA A 116 -2.95 -27.98 15.14
N GLN A 117 -4.05 -27.34 14.73
CA GLN A 117 -4.64 -26.21 15.44
C GLN A 117 -5.63 -26.60 16.54
N ALA A 118 -6.22 -27.79 16.49
CA ALA A 118 -7.01 -28.35 17.58
C ALA A 118 -6.08 -28.68 18.77
N SER A 119 -5.73 -27.67 19.58
CA SER A 119 -4.87 -27.83 20.75
C SER A 119 -5.58 -28.67 21.82
N ASN A 120 -5.49 -30.00 21.70
CA ASN A 120 -5.73 -30.93 22.81
C ASN A 120 -4.61 -30.85 23.86
N ALA A 121 -3.98 -29.68 24.01
CA ALA A 121 -2.91 -29.50 24.96
C ALA A 121 -3.49 -29.47 26.37
N ILE A 122 -2.89 -30.25 27.27
CA ILE A 122 -3.32 -30.31 28.66
C ILE A 122 -2.70 -29.12 29.40
N TYR A 123 -3.52 -28.31 30.07
CA TYR A 123 -3.05 -27.21 30.91
C TYR A 123 -3.30 -27.55 32.38
N VAL A 124 -2.23 -27.63 33.18
CA VAL A 124 -2.31 -27.91 34.61
C VAL A 124 -1.40 -26.95 35.39
N GLY A 125 -1.63 -26.84 36.70
CA GLY A 125 -0.88 -25.90 37.55
C GLY A 125 0.48 -26.44 37.96
N THR A 126 0.62 -27.77 38.10
CA THR A 126 1.83 -28.41 38.63
C THR A 126 2.32 -29.63 37.85
N TRP A 127 3.61 -29.94 37.99
CA TRP A 127 4.18 -31.16 37.42
C TRP A 127 3.56 -32.43 38.03
N ALA A 128 3.23 -32.39 39.32
CA ALA A 128 2.57 -33.51 40.00
C ALA A 128 1.20 -33.82 39.37
N GLU A 129 0.44 -32.79 38.99
CA GLU A 129 -0.82 -32.96 38.26
C GLU A 129 -0.57 -33.55 36.87
N LEU A 130 0.37 -32.99 36.10
CA LEU A 130 0.67 -33.48 34.75
C LEU A 130 1.13 -34.94 34.75
N SER A 131 2.07 -35.28 35.63
CA SER A 131 2.65 -36.63 35.73
C SER A 131 1.63 -37.70 36.17
N SER A 132 0.51 -37.29 36.76
CA SER A 132 -0.60 -38.19 37.10
C SER A 132 -1.56 -38.46 35.95
N VAL A 133 -1.46 -37.71 34.84
CA VAL A 133 -2.34 -37.82 33.68
C VAL A 133 -1.58 -38.46 32.53
N ALA A 134 -2.11 -39.55 31.96
CA ALA A 134 -1.59 -40.13 30.74
C ALA A 134 -2.09 -39.36 29.51
N GLY A 135 -1.19 -39.08 28.56
CA GLY A 135 -1.59 -38.54 27.26
C GLY A 135 -2.47 -39.52 26.47
N THR A 136 -3.42 -38.98 25.72
CA THR A 136 -4.40 -39.71 24.91
C THR A 136 -3.87 -40.10 23.52
N PHE A 137 -2.82 -39.44 23.03
CA PHE A 137 -2.13 -39.78 21.78
C PHE A 137 -0.66 -39.35 21.84
N MET A 138 0.20 -40.05 21.07
CA MET A 138 1.63 -39.72 20.98
C MET A 138 1.81 -38.34 20.35
N GLY A 139 2.63 -37.49 20.97
CA GLY A 139 2.83 -36.10 20.53
C GLY A 139 1.87 -35.09 21.14
N GLN A 140 0.91 -35.51 21.97
CA GLN A 140 0.04 -34.57 22.70
C GLN A 140 0.89 -33.61 23.52
N GLY A 141 0.62 -32.30 23.40
CA GLY A 141 1.30 -31.26 24.16
C GLY A 141 0.71 -31.07 25.56
N ALA A 142 1.49 -30.54 26.49
CA ALA A 142 1.00 -30.07 27.78
C ALA A 142 1.79 -28.87 28.28
N PHE A 143 1.15 -28.07 29.13
CA PHE A 143 1.70 -26.87 29.75
C PHE A 143 1.51 -26.94 31.27
N VAL A 144 2.59 -26.71 32.00
CA VAL A 144 2.57 -26.48 33.45
C VAL A 144 2.94 -25.02 33.69
N THR A 145 2.05 -24.25 34.34
CA THR A 145 2.16 -22.78 34.33
C THR A 145 2.57 -22.14 35.67
N THR A 146 2.46 -22.84 36.81
CA THR A 146 2.58 -22.19 38.14
C THR A 146 3.44 -22.95 39.15
N ASP A 147 4.29 -23.87 38.70
CA ASP A 147 5.12 -24.71 39.57
C ASP A 147 6.60 -24.27 39.52
N PRO A 148 7.09 -23.53 40.53
CA PRO A 148 8.44 -22.96 40.52
C PRO A 148 9.54 -24.00 40.85
N GLY A 149 9.19 -25.27 41.04
CA GLY A 149 10.14 -26.33 41.36
C GLY A 149 10.90 -26.90 40.15
N THR A 150 11.67 -27.95 40.42
CA THR A 150 12.32 -28.77 39.39
C THR A 150 11.99 -30.24 39.61
N HIS A 151 11.97 -31.04 38.54
CA HIS A 151 11.84 -32.49 38.58
C HIS A 151 12.87 -33.16 37.68
N THR A 152 13.01 -34.48 37.81
CA THR A 152 13.78 -35.29 36.87
C THR A 152 12.86 -35.72 35.73
N ASP A 153 13.15 -35.26 34.52
CA ASP A 153 12.41 -35.64 33.31
C ASP A 153 12.46 -37.17 33.14
N PRO A 154 11.31 -37.87 33.11
CA PRO A 154 11.25 -39.32 33.03
C PRO A 154 11.77 -39.90 31.71
N VAL A 155 11.93 -39.07 30.67
CA VAL A 155 12.43 -39.50 29.35
C VAL A 155 13.93 -39.23 29.21
N SER A 156 14.38 -38.00 29.46
CA SER A 156 15.80 -37.64 29.30
C SER A 156 16.67 -37.93 30.53
N GLY A 157 16.07 -38.06 31.72
CA GLY A 157 16.77 -38.19 33.00
C GLY A 157 17.41 -36.89 33.50
N ALA A 158 17.24 -35.77 32.80
CA ALA A 158 17.77 -34.47 33.19
C ALA A 158 16.92 -33.83 34.30
N THR A 159 17.55 -33.00 35.14
CA THR A 159 16.79 -32.12 36.06
C THR A 159 16.35 -30.87 35.31
N VAL A 160 15.04 -30.65 35.24
CA VAL A 160 14.41 -29.57 34.46
C VAL A 160 13.42 -28.79 35.32
N SER A 161 13.04 -27.59 34.89
CA SER A 161 11.98 -26.80 35.55
C SER A 161 10.65 -27.54 35.51
N ASN A 162 9.81 -27.36 36.54
CA ASN A 162 8.44 -27.86 36.52
C ASN A 162 7.54 -27.03 35.59
N ALA A 163 7.69 -25.70 35.59
CA ALA A 163 6.90 -24.80 34.75
C ALA A 163 7.46 -24.70 33.32
N GLY A 164 6.72 -25.24 32.35
CA GLY A 164 7.07 -25.22 30.93
C GLY A 164 6.25 -26.16 30.07
N GLN A 165 6.80 -26.50 28.90
CA GLN A 165 6.12 -27.26 27.86
C GLN A 165 6.61 -28.70 27.79
N TYR A 166 5.66 -29.62 27.65
CA TYR A 166 5.88 -31.05 27.62
C TYR A 166 5.24 -31.69 26.40
N ARG A 167 5.73 -32.87 26.03
CA ARG A 167 5.14 -33.72 24.99
C ARG A 167 4.99 -35.16 25.48
N TRP A 168 3.85 -35.77 25.20
CA TRP A 168 3.62 -37.18 25.51
C TRP A 168 4.36 -38.08 24.51
N THR A 169 5.20 -38.99 25.01
CA THR A 169 5.96 -39.94 24.17
C THR A 169 5.23 -41.26 23.91
N GLY A 170 4.03 -41.44 24.48
CA GLY A 170 3.29 -42.71 24.49
C GLY A 170 3.38 -43.44 25.83
N SER A 171 4.41 -43.16 26.64
CA SER A 171 4.61 -43.78 27.96
C SER A 171 4.91 -42.77 29.08
N ALA A 172 5.44 -41.60 28.76
CA ALA A 172 5.77 -40.55 29.73
C ALA A 172 5.73 -39.15 29.10
N TRP A 173 5.71 -38.11 29.93
CA TRP A 173 5.87 -36.72 29.51
C TRP A 173 7.35 -36.37 29.38
N GLU A 174 7.78 -35.96 28.19
CA GLU A 174 9.12 -35.43 27.90
C GLU A 174 9.12 -33.91 28.04
N TRP A 175 10.16 -33.37 28.67
CA TRP A 175 10.36 -31.92 28.76
C TRP A 175 10.91 -31.34 27.45
N LEU A 176 10.29 -30.27 26.94
CA LEU A 176 10.77 -29.59 25.74
C LEU A 176 11.51 -28.28 26.07
N ARG A 177 10.88 -27.40 26.86
CA ARG A 177 11.40 -26.06 27.17
C ARG A 177 10.69 -25.43 28.37
N GLY A 178 11.37 -24.50 29.03
CA GLY A 178 10.81 -23.70 30.12
C GLY A 178 9.63 -22.83 29.70
N ASP A 179 8.82 -22.44 30.67
CA ASP A 179 7.70 -21.53 30.44
C ASP A 179 8.20 -20.12 30.06
N VAL A 180 7.82 -19.67 28.87
CA VAL A 180 8.08 -18.31 28.38
C VAL A 180 6.97 -17.33 28.76
N LEU A 181 5.87 -17.78 29.39
CA LEU A 181 4.85 -16.90 29.97
C LEU A 181 5.28 -16.32 31.32
N ALA A 182 6.08 -17.02 32.11
CA ALA A 182 6.73 -16.43 33.29
C ALA A 182 7.70 -15.27 32.92
N GLU A 183 8.18 -15.23 31.67
CA GLU A 183 8.93 -14.09 31.11
C GLU A 183 8.01 -12.99 30.54
N LYS A 184 6.70 -13.24 30.40
CA LYS A 184 5.70 -12.25 30.01
C LYS A 184 4.99 -11.71 31.25
N ALA A 185 5.61 -10.68 31.84
CA ALA A 185 5.01 -9.60 32.65
C ALA A 185 3.88 -10.00 33.63
N ASP A 186 4.14 -9.82 34.93
CA ASP A 186 3.20 -10.09 36.04
C ASP A 186 1.89 -9.29 35.85
N LYS A 187 0.78 -9.67 36.50
CA LYS A 187 -0.48 -8.90 36.43
C LYS A 187 -0.32 -7.50 37.03
N THR A 188 0.74 -7.28 37.83
CA THR A 188 1.21 -5.97 38.30
C THR A 188 1.92 -5.14 37.22
N ASP A 189 2.40 -5.79 36.15
CA ASP A 189 2.96 -5.19 34.93
C ASP A 189 1.89 -4.90 33.85
N ALA A 190 0.63 -5.29 34.08
CA ALA A 190 -0.51 -4.85 33.27
C ALA A 190 -0.79 -3.36 33.54
N ARG A 191 0.11 -2.50 33.03
CA ARG A 191 -0.11 -1.06 32.91
C ARG A 191 -1.24 -0.86 31.92
N PHE A 192 -2.34 -0.25 32.36
CA PHE A 192 -3.29 0.36 31.44
C PHE A 192 -2.53 1.45 30.68
N PRO A 193 -2.35 1.34 29.36
CA PRO A 193 -1.71 2.41 28.60
C PRO A 193 -2.61 3.64 28.73
N ILE A 194 -2.11 4.66 29.41
CA ILE A 194 -2.57 6.02 29.15
C ILE A 194 -2.15 6.26 27.70
N GLU A 195 -3.12 6.39 26.80
CA GLU A 195 -2.85 6.72 25.41
C GLU A 195 -2.18 8.10 25.36
N SER A 196 -0.86 8.11 25.28
CA SER A 196 -0.08 9.31 24.97
C SER A 196 -0.25 9.63 23.49
N GLY A 197 -1.36 10.28 23.16
CA GLY A 197 -1.68 10.72 21.81
C GLY A 197 -2.57 11.96 21.75
N VAL A 198 -3.07 12.45 22.88
CA VAL A 198 -3.87 13.67 22.93
C VAL A 198 -2.99 14.83 23.37
N GLN A 199 -2.61 15.69 22.43
CA GLN A 199 -2.06 17.00 22.76
C GLN A 199 -3.19 17.87 23.33
N GLY A 200 -2.99 18.41 24.54
CA GLY A 200 -3.95 19.30 25.22
C GLY A 200 -4.59 18.76 26.51
N ILE A 201 -4.17 17.59 27.02
CA ILE A 201 -4.67 17.05 28.30
C ILE A 201 -3.64 17.29 29.41
N VAL A 202 -4.05 18.02 30.46
CA VAL A 202 -3.20 18.32 31.63
C VAL A 202 -3.24 17.17 32.67
N PHE A 203 -4.34 16.43 32.77
CA PHE A 203 -4.45 15.13 33.48
C PHE A 203 -5.80 14.45 33.16
N ALA A 204 -5.89 13.13 33.35
CA ALA A 204 -7.15 12.37 33.35
C ALA A 204 -7.40 11.79 34.75
N VAL A 205 -8.64 11.87 35.25
CA VAL A 205 -9.04 11.22 36.51
C VAL A 205 -10.09 10.16 36.20
N THR A 206 -9.91 8.98 36.78
CA THR A 206 -10.89 7.90 36.72
C THR A 206 -11.74 7.94 37.98
N GLY A 207 -13.06 8.08 37.82
CA GLY A 207 -13.99 7.92 38.93
C GLY A 207 -14.01 6.48 39.45
N ALA A 208 -14.50 6.27 40.67
CA ALA A 208 -14.59 4.92 41.29
C ALA A 208 -15.48 3.93 40.50
N ASN A 209 -16.24 4.43 39.52
CA ASN A 209 -17.09 3.70 38.58
C ASN A 209 -16.40 3.34 37.25
N GLY A 210 -15.14 3.74 37.03
CA GLY A 210 -14.36 3.36 35.85
C GLY A 210 -14.59 4.21 34.60
N GLU A 211 -15.34 5.31 34.68
CA GLU A 211 -15.49 6.27 33.59
C GLU A 211 -14.37 7.33 33.68
N GLY A 212 -13.69 7.60 32.56
CA GLY A 212 -12.64 8.62 32.46
C GLY A 212 -13.20 9.95 31.97
N THR A 213 -12.74 11.06 32.54
CA THR A 213 -13.06 12.42 32.08
C THR A 213 -11.76 13.16 31.74
N TRP A 214 -11.72 13.85 30.60
CA TRP A 214 -10.58 14.66 30.14
C TRP A 214 -10.86 16.15 30.35
N LEU A 215 -9.85 16.91 30.77
CA LEU A 215 -9.89 18.38 30.84
C LEU A 215 -9.03 18.98 29.73
N GLU A 216 -9.64 19.84 28.93
CA GLU A 216 -9.07 20.54 27.76
C GLU A 216 -8.71 21.99 28.12
N ALA A 217 -7.65 22.54 27.51
CA ALA A 217 -7.24 23.95 27.66
C ALA A 217 -7.37 24.74 26.36
N ASN A 218 -7.72 26.03 26.48
CA ASN A 218 -7.71 27.03 25.43
C ASN A 218 -6.28 27.27 24.96
N SER A 219 -6.09 27.31 23.65
CA SER A 219 -4.79 27.50 23.02
C SER A 219 -4.24 28.93 23.11
N GLU A 220 -5.05 29.91 23.51
CA GLU A 220 -4.67 31.32 23.53
C GLU A 220 -4.01 31.75 24.84
N ASP A 221 -4.45 31.19 25.97
CA ASP A 221 -4.03 31.58 27.31
C ASP A 221 -3.67 30.40 28.23
N GLY A 222 -3.84 29.16 27.75
CA GLY A 222 -3.63 27.95 28.55
C GLY A 222 -4.68 27.74 29.64
N GLY A 223 -5.75 28.54 29.70
CA GLY A 223 -6.87 28.36 30.62
C GLY A 223 -7.81 27.24 30.19
N PRO A 224 -8.65 26.66 31.07
CA PRO A 224 -9.57 25.58 30.71
C PRO A 224 -10.65 26.01 29.69
N THR A 225 -11.06 25.10 28.80
CA THR A 225 -12.18 25.34 27.87
C THR A 225 -13.51 25.46 28.62
N ALA A 226 -14.53 26.09 28.02
CA ALA A 226 -15.87 26.19 28.61
C ALA A 226 -16.48 24.82 28.94
N GLN A 227 -16.19 23.81 28.11
CA GLN A 227 -16.60 22.42 28.33
C GLN A 227 -15.88 21.78 29.53
N SER A 228 -14.60 22.10 29.72
CA SER A 228 -13.83 21.65 30.89
C SER A 228 -14.28 22.33 32.18
N LEU A 229 -14.73 23.58 32.10
CA LEU A 229 -15.35 24.30 33.21
C LEU A 229 -16.72 23.71 33.58
N GLU A 230 -17.53 23.30 32.61
CA GLU A 230 -18.80 22.58 32.84
C GLU A 230 -18.57 21.20 33.49
N LEU A 231 -17.57 20.45 33.04
CA LEU A 231 -17.18 19.15 33.62
C LEU A 231 -16.57 19.31 35.04
N LEU A 232 -15.88 20.42 35.30
CA LEU A 232 -15.35 20.78 36.63
C LEU A 232 -16.46 21.20 37.61
N ASP A 233 -17.48 21.90 37.12
CA ASP A 233 -18.68 22.25 37.89
C ASP A 233 -19.48 20.99 38.27
N ASP A 234 -19.57 19.99 37.39
CA ASP A 234 -20.16 18.68 37.69
C ASP A 234 -19.31 17.82 38.64
N ALA A 235 -17.98 18.04 38.69
CA ALA A 235 -17.02 17.31 39.54
C ALA A 235 -16.82 17.89 40.96
N THR A 236 -17.73 18.74 41.43
CA THR A 236 -17.67 19.54 42.67
C THR A 236 -17.72 18.76 44.00
N ALA A 237 -17.31 17.49 44.03
CA ALA A 237 -17.07 16.74 45.27
C ALA A 237 -15.57 16.64 45.64
N LEU A 238 -14.66 16.63 44.66
CA LEU A 238 -13.22 16.42 44.87
C LEU A 238 -12.44 17.70 45.23
N LEU A 239 -12.91 18.86 44.76
CA LEU A 239 -12.23 20.16 44.92
C LEU A 239 -12.30 20.74 46.35
N SER A 240 -13.13 20.18 47.24
CA SER A 240 -13.24 20.64 48.63
C SER A 240 -11.99 20.38 49.49
N LYS A 241 -10.98 19.67 48.97
CA LYS A 241 -9.71 19.36 49.66
C LYS A 241 -8.52 20.22 49.22
N ILE A 242 -8.69 21.06 48.19
CA ILE A 242 -7.65 21.98 47.73
C ILE A 242 -8.00 23.37 48.28
N PRO A 243 -7.18 23.99 49.14
CA PRO A 243 -7.45 25.34 49.62
C PRO A 243 -7.25 26.34 48.48
N VAL A 244 -8.33 26.74 47.83
CA VAL A 244 -8.32 27.83 46.83
C VAL A 244 -8.44 29.16 47.58
N ASN A 245 -7.44 30.04 47.49
CA ASN A 245 -7.55 31.42 47.96
C ASN A 245 -7.68 32.38 46.74
N PRO A 246 -8.68 33.26 46.71
CA PRO A 246 -9.02 34.11 45.55
C PRO A 246 -8.10 35.33 45.42
N ARG A 247 -6.82 35.13 45.10
CA ARG A 247 -5.99 36.22 44.59
C ARG A 247 -5.45 35.86 43.21
N ASN A 248 -6.02 36.53 42.21
CA ASN A 248 -5.65 36.54 40.79
C ASN A 248 -4.13 36.48 40.61
N VAL A 249 -3.65 35.33 40.13
CA VAL A 249 -2.41 35.22 39.40
C VAL A 249 -2.80 34.56 38.08
N ASP A 250 -2.74 35.32 36.99
CA ASP A 250 -3.11 34.83 35.66
C ASP A 250 -2.17 33.68 35.26
N GLY A 251 -2.73 32.56 34.79
CA GLY A 251 -1.99 31.48 34.15
C GLY A 251 -1.49 30.31 35.02
N VAL A 252 -1.95 30.13 36.26
CA VAL A 252 -1.52 29.00 37.11
C VAL A 252 -2.72 28.18 37.61
N LEU A 253 -2.80 26.90 37.20
CA LEU A 253 -3.93 26.00 37.53
C LEU A 253 -3.80 25.32 38.90
N ALA A 254 -2.59 25.07 39.41
CA ALA A 254 -2.37 24.57 40.77
C ALA A 254 -0.95 24.87 41.26
N ALA A 255 -0.82 25.27 42.53
CA ALA A 255 0.45 25.36 43.24
C ALA A 255 0.53 24.23 44.27
N LEU A 256 1.66 23.51 44.29
CA LEU A 256 1.96 22.54 45.34
C LEU A 256 2.78 23.23 46.42
N VAL A 257 2.38 23.05 47.68
CA VAL A 257 3.11 23.58 48.84
C VAL A 257 3.88 22.42 49.46
N GLY A 258 5.21 22.50 49.43
CA GLY A 258 6.07 21.55 50.12
C GLY A 258 5.85 21.60 51.64
N ALA A 259 6.27 20.57 52.37
CA ALA A 259 6.10 20.49 53.84
C ALA A 259 6.79 21.64 54.61
N ASN A 260 7.74 22.34 53.96
CA ASN A 260 8.47 23.51 54.44
C ASN A 260 7.80 24.86 54.06
N GLY A 261 6.70 24.85 53.31
CA GLY A 261 5.97 26.05 52.89
C GLY A 261 6.48 26.71 51.61
N GLU A 262 7.43 26.10 50.90
CA GLU A 262 7.92 26.59 49.61
C GLU A 262 6.96 26.22 48.46
N TRP A 263 6.88 27.10 47.47
CA TRP A 263 5.95 26.99 46.34
C TRP A 263 6.67 26.46 45.11
N THR A 264 6.03 25.56 44.37
CA THR A 264 6.52 25.11 43.06
C THR A 264 5.36 24.86 42.09
N TRP A 265 5.65 24.91 40.79
CA TRP A 265 4.73 24.61 39.69
C TRP A 265 5.27 23.43 38.87
N LEU A 266 4.39 22.65 38.23
CA LEU A 266 4.80 21.58 37.32
C LEU A 266 5.26 22.20 35.99
N GLU A 267 6.54 22.01 35.68
CA GLU A 267 7.21 22.51 34.47
C GLU A 267 7.45 21.38 33.46
N ALA A 268 7.37 21.70 32.16
CA ALA A 268 7.76 20.81 31.06
C ALA A 268 8.97 21.36 30.31
N ASN A 269 9.86 20.47 29.84
CA ASN A 269 10.99 20.83 29.00
C ASN A 269 10.48 21.33 27.64
N SER A 270 11.04 22.44 27.17
CA SER A 270 10.69 23.02 25.86
C SER A 270 11.15 22.19 24.67
N GLU A 271 12.09 21.27 24.86
CA GLU A 271 12.67 20.45 23.78
C GLU A 271 11.87 19.17 23.47
N ASP A 272 11.21 18.59 24.48
CA ASP A 272 10.53 17.30 24.35
C ASP A 272 9.14 17.24 25.00
N GLY A 273 8.70 18.30 25.71
CA GLY A 273 7.40 18.36 26.37
C GLY A 273 7.27 17.43 27.60
N GLY A 274 8.34 16.72 28.00
CA GLY A 274 8.37 15.91 29.21
C GLY A 274 8.54 16.75 30.48
N PRO A 275 8.26 16.20 31.68
CA PRO A 275 8.45 16.94 32.93
C PRO A 275 9.93 17.32 33.13
N THR A 276 10.20 18.51 33.67
CA THR A 276 11.56 18.89 34.09
C THR A 276 12.07 17.96 35.20
N ALA A 277 13.38 17.91 35.40
CA ALA A 277 13.99 17.10 36.47
C ALA A 277 13.41 17.44 37.87
N GLU A 278 13.15 18.73 38.12
CA GLU A 278 12.49 19.21 39.34
C GLU A 278 11.05 18.67 39.48
N SER A 279 10.26 18.76 38.40
CA SER A 279 8.87 18.29 38.37
C SER A 279 8.76 16.77 38.53
N LEU A 280 9.72 16.04 37.95
CA LEU A 280 9.81 14.58 38.08
C LEU A 280 10.18 14.17 39.52
N ALA A 281 11.10 14.89 40.17
CA ALA A 281 11.48 14.62 41.56
C ALA A 281 10.30 14.84 42.52
N LEU A 282 9.53 15.90 42.33
CA LEU A 282 8.32 16.19 43.11
C LEU A 282 7.23 15.14 42.91
N LEU A 283 7.01 14.69 41.67
CA LEU A 283 6.07 13.61 41.37
C LEU A 283 6.50 12.28 42.00
N GLN A 284 7.81 11.98 42.01
CA GLN A 284 8.36 10.79 42.66
C GLN A 284 8.20 10.84 44.18
N GLU A 285 8.35 12.01 44.80
CA GLU A 285 8.11 12.20 46.23
C GLU A 285 6.62 12.04 46.60
N LEU A 286 5.71 12.62 45.79
CA LEU A 286 4.26 12.59 46.03
C LEU A 286 3.64 11.20 45.83
N LEU A 287 4.22 10.39 44.94
CA LEU A 287 3.73 9.05 44.58
C LEU A 287 4.45 7.91 45.33
N GLY A 288 5.32 8.22 46.30
CA GLY A 288 5.93 7.21 47.16
C GLY A 288 7.15 6.49 46.58
N GLY A 289 7.90 7.12 45.67
CA GLY A 289 9.29 6.77 45.39
C GLY A 289 9.56 5.62 44.40
N SER A 290 8.59 5.12 43.63
CA SER A 290 8.81 3.99 42.71
C SER A 290 8.47 4.24 41.23
N GLY A 291 8.35 5.50 40.82
CA GLY A 291 8.12 5.85 39.41
C GLY A 291 9.42 6.00 38.63
N THR A 292 9.85 4.96 37.92
CA THR A 292 10.83 5.10 36.83
C THR A 292 10.13 5.68 35.60
N TYR A 293 10.63 6.83 35.12
CA TYR A 293 10.32 7.34 33.78
C TYR A 293 10.82 6.32 32.76
N VAL A 294 9.90 5.68 32.03
CA VAL A 294 10.23 4.81 30.91
C VAL A 294 9.82 5.57 29.66
N ASP A 295 10.81 6.05 28.91
CA ASP A 295 10.64 6.69 27.61
C ASP A 295 10.05 5.65 26.62
N SER A 296 8.72 5.52 26.57
CA SER A 296 8.04 4.62 25.64
C SER A 296 7.83 5.30 24.28
N LYS A 297 8.84 5.99 23.76
CA LYS A 297 8.85 6.38 22.35
C LYS A 297 8.72 5.12 21.51
N VAL A 298 7.71 5.07 20.63
CA VAL A 298 7.82 4.23 19.44
C VAL A 298 9.18 4.59 18.85
N ALA A 299 10.10 3.63 18.84
CA ALA A 299 11.38 3.83 18.22
C ALA A 299 11.09 4.38 16.82
N HIS A 300 11.67 5.52 16.46
CA HIS A 300 11.49 6.14 15.16
C HIS A 300 12.81 6.08 14.41
N PRO A 301 12.77 6.08 13.07
CA PRO A 301 13.98 6.17 12.28
C PRO A 301 14.75 7.45 12.58
N VAL A 302 16.08 7.38 12.67
CA VAL A 302 16.96 8.55 12.83
C VAL A 302 17.86 8.70 11.62
N ALA A 303 18.15 9.93 11.20
CA ALA A 303 19.07 10.20 10.10
C ALA A 303 20.45 10.61 10.62
N VAL A 304 21.51 10.03 10.05
CA VAL A 304 22.90 10.42 10.32
C VAL A 304 23.61 10.76 9.01
N LYS A 305 24.62 11.65 9.08
CA LYS A 305 25.49 11.98 7.95
C LYS A 305 26.80 11.19 8.04
N PRO A 306 26.98 10.10 7.28
CA PRO A 306 28.17 9.26 7.36
C PRO A 306 29.42 9.91 6.74
N ARG A 307 29.27 10.98 5.96
CA ARG A 307 30.37 11.72 5.31
C ARG A 307 30.30 13.19 5.64
N SER A 308 31.45 13.85 5.77
CA SER A 308 31.61 15.31 5.95
C SER A 308 31.78 16.10 4.64
N SER A 309 31.81 15.41 3.51
CA SER A 309 32.00 15.96 2.17
C SER A 309 30.91 15.45 1.22
N PRO A 310 30.54 16.21 0.17
CA PRO A 310 29.56 15.74 -0.80
C PRO A 310 30.03 14.45 -1.48
N ILE A 311 29.08 13.63 -1.89
CA ILE A 311 29.31 12.42 -2.71
C ILE A 311 29.43 12.77 -4.19
N PHE A 312 28.79 13.87 -4.62
CA PHE A 312 28.79 14.35 -5.99
C PHE A 312 28.48 15.85 -6.01
N SER A 313 29.07 16.59 -6.93
CA SER A 313 28.89 18.04 -7.06
C SER A 313 28.64 18.42 -8.51
N LYS A 314 28.00 19.56 -8.72
CA LYS A 314 27.74 20.06 -10.08
C LYS A 314 28.99 20.31 -10.92
N ALA A 315 30.13 20.58 -10.29
CA ALA A 315 31.41 20.71 -10.98
C ALA A 315 31.86 19.41 -11.65
N GLN A 316 31.36 18.26 -11.18
CA GLN A 316 31.66 16.94 -11.76
C GLN A 316 30.72 16.59 -12.92
N SER A 317 29.59 17.28 -13.09
CA SER A 317 28.60 16.96 -14.12
C SER A 317 28.57 17.95 -15.28
N THR A 318 28.27 17.43 -16.46
CA THR A 318 27.94 18.21 -17.66
C THR A 318 26.54 18.84 -17.67
N ALA A 319 25.61 18.42 -16.81
CA ALA A 319 24.26 19.02 -16.70
C ALA A 319 24.33 20.51 -16.34
N ASN A 320 23.37 21.36 -16.70
CA ASN A 320 23.39 22.78 -16.30
C ASN A 320 23.11 22.98 -14.80
N SER A 321 22.35 22.06 -14.20
CA SER A 321 22.03 22.00 -12.78
C SER A 321 21.84 20.53 -12.36
N ILE A 322 21.92 20.24 -11.06
CA ILE A 322 21.70 18.88 -10.53
C ILE A 322 20.61 18.90 -9.45
N TYR A 323 19.55 18.10 -9.65
CA TYR A 323 18.35 18.04 -8.83
C TYR A 323 17.74 16.63 -8.79
N TRP A 324 16.89 16.39 -7.80
CA TRP A 324 16.11 15.16 -7.60
C TRP A 324 16.97 13.89 -7.66
N PRO A 325 17.94 13.76 -6.74
CA PRO A 325 18.83 12.62 -6.74
C PRO A 325 18.10 11.33 -6.35
N GLN A 326 18.45 10.22 -6.99
CA GLN A 326 17.98 8.89 -6.62
C GLN A 326 19.12 7.87 -6.69
N PHE A 327 19.29 7.07 -5.66
CA PHE A 327 20.14 5.88 -5.73
C PHE A 327 19.39 4.69 -6.32
N VAL A 328 20.10 3.93 -7.15
CA VAL A 328 19.64 2.67 -7.72
C VAL A 328 20.79 1.68 -7.62
N VAL A 329 20.54 0.52 -7.00
CA VAL A 329 21.53 -0.55 -6.90
C VAL A 329 21.57 -1.31 -8.22
N ASP A 330 22.75 -1.42 -8.82
CA ASP A 330 22.98 -2.16 -10.06
C ASP A 330 23.11 -3.66 -9.77
N ALA A 331 23.00 -4.50 -10.79
CA ALA A 331 23.03 -5.96 -10.66
C ALA A 331 24.34 -6.51 -10.08
N ASP A 332 25.44 -5.75 -10.22
CA ASP A 332 26.75 -6.07 -9.65
C ASP A 332 26.95 -5.57 -8.20
N GLY A 333 25.93 -4.95 -7.62
CA GLY A 333 25.95 -4.37 -6.27
C GLY A 333 26.52 -2.95 -6.18
N SER A 334 27.01 -2.39 -7.30
CA SER A 334 27.38 -0.98 -7.38
C SER A 334 26.15 -0.08 -7.30
N VAL A 335 26.35 1.22 -7.12
CA VAL A 335 25.26 2.19 -6.98
C VAL A 335 25.33 3.22 -8.08
N SER A 336 24.21 3.41 -8.76
CA SER A 336 23.96 4.49 -9.71
C SER A 336 23.20 5.62 -9.04
N LEU A 337 23.62 6.85 -9.28
CA LEU A 337 22.95 8.08 -8.86
C LEU A 337 22.30 8.73 -10.09
N PHE A 338 20.98 8.72 -10.16
CA PHE A 338 20.19 9.41 -11.18
C PHE A 338 19.82 10.82 -10.70
N TYR A 339 19.80 11.77 -11.62
CA TYR A 339 19.41 13.16 -11.36
C TYR A 339 19.05 13.86 -12.67
N SER A 340 18.43 15.05 -12.59
CA SER A 340 18.15 15.88 -13.77
C SER A 340 18.45 17.36 -13.52
N THR A 341 18.32 18.15 -14.58
CA THR A 341 18.28 19.63 -14.51
C THR A 341 16.93 20.10 -13.98
N ASP A 342 16.87 21.30 -13.40
CA ASP A 342 15.65 21.97 -12.92
C ASP A 342 15.17 23.07 -13.86
N HIS A 343 13.94 22.93 -14.36
CA HIS A 343 13.25 23.84 -15.27
C HIS A 343 14.14 24.40 -16.38
N GLU A 344 14.87 23.52 -17.06
CA GLU A 344 15.81 23.94 -18.08
C GLU A 344 15.08 24.60 -19.26
N GLY A 345 15.34 25.88 -19.50
CA GLY A 345 14.63 26.67 -20.52
C GLY A 345 14.93 26.23 -21.96
N VAL A 346 16.02 25.49 -22.18
CA VAL A 346 16.38 24.94 -23.49
C VAL A 346 16.25 23.43 -23.45
N HIS A 347 15.26 22.87 -24.15
CA HIS A 347 15.00 21.42 -24.15
C HIS A 347 16.24 20.56 -24.39
N ALA A 348 17.11 20.97 -25.33
CA ALA A 348 18.34 20.25 -25.64
C ALA A 348 19.27 20.06 -24.42
N ASN A 349 19.24 21.02 -23.50
CA ASN A 349 19.99 21.03 -22.26
C ASN A 349 19.28 20.29 -21.13
N SER A 350 17.98 19.98 -21.23
CA SER A 350 17.26 19.16 -20.24
C SER A 350 17.60 17.68 -20.37
N GLY A 351 17.18 16.86 -19.41
CA GLY A 351 17.37 15.41 -19.46
C GLY A 351 17.72 14.80 -18.11
N ILE A 352 18.07 13.53 -18.15
CA ILE A 352 18.41 12.71 -16.99
C ILE A 352 19.84 12.22 -17.16
N TRP A 353 20.62 12.40 -16.10
CA TRP A 353 22.02 11.99 -16.01
C TRP A 353 22.18 10.86 -15.00
N ARG A 354 23.31 10.17 -15.13
CA ARG A 354 23.73 9.12 -14.22
C ARG A 354 25.15 9.39 -13.77
N ALA A 355 25.43 9.11 -12.50
CA ALA A 355 26.77 8.94 -11.97
C ALA A 355 26.88 7.57 -11.29
N THR A 356 28.07 7.01 -11.12
CA THR A 356 28.27 5.67 -10.54
C THR A 356 29.31 5.64 -9.44
N ALA A 357 29.15 4.70 -8.50
CA ALA A 357 30.10 4.41 -7.43
C ALA A 357 29.97 2.95 -6.98
N ALA A 358 30.97 2.40 -6.29
CA ALA A 358 30.89 1.05 -5.73
C ALA A 358 29.96 0.97 -4.50
N SER A 359 29.76 2.08 -3.80
CA SER A 359 28.98 2.19 -2.56
C SER A 359 28.26 3.54 -2.50
N PRO A 360 27.09 3.65 -1.83
CA PRO A 360 26.42 4.95 -1.61
C PRO A 360 27.26 5.92 -0.77
N LEU A 361 28.32 5.43 -0.12
CA LEU A 361 29.26 6.21 0.70
C LEU A 361 30.51 6.64 -0.07
N ASP A 362 30.65 6.31 -1.35
CA ASP A 362 31.82 6.70 -2.13
C ASP A 362 31.60 8.03 -2.87
N ALA A 363 32.69 8.58 -3.44
CA ALA A 363 32.56 9.67 -4.40
C ALA A 363 32.08 9.12 -5.74
N PHE A 364 31.03 9.72 -6.30
CA PHE A 364 30.44 9.30 -7.56
C PHE A 364 31.19 9.89 -8.76
N VAL A 365 31.24 9.12 -9.84
CA VAL A 365 31.85 9.49 -11.12
C VAL A 365 30.76 9.75 -12.15
N ASP A 366 30.81 10.89 -12.84
CA ASP A 366 29.82 11.24 -13.88
C ASP A 366 29.86 10.22 -15.02
N ALA A 367 28.70 9.66 -15.36
CA ALA A 367 28.50 8.79 -16.52
C ALA A 367 27.77 9.51 -17.66
N GLY A 368 27.42 10.79 -17.48
CA GLY A 368 26.82 11.63 -18.51
C GLY A 368 25.29 11.50 -18.60
N LYS A 369 24.73 12.17 -19.62
CA LYS A 369 23.29 12.17 -19.90
C LYS A 369 22.89 10.81 -20.47
N VAL A 370 21.96 10.13 -19.81
CA VAL A 370 21.46 8.80 -20.22
C VAL A 370 20.11 8.87 -20.93
N TYR A 371 19.34 9.95 -20.72
CA TYR A 371 18.04 10.09 -21.35
C TYR A 371 17.62 11.55 -21.55
N ARG A 372 16.94 11.82 -22.65
CA ARG A 372 16.14 13.01 -22.92
C ARG A 372 14.97 12.56 -23.77
N ASP A 373 13.78 13.03 -23.45
CA ASP A 373 12.59 12.70 -24.22
C ASP A 373 12.36 13.73 -25.33
N ASP A 374 12.75 13.35 -26.56
CA ASP A 374 12.56 14.13 -27.78
C ASP A 374 11.19 13.87 -28.46
N GLY A 375 10.32 13.06 -27.85
CA GLY A 375 8.99 12.72 -28.40
C GLY A 375 7.96 13.86 -28.33
N GLY A 376 8.37 15.06 -27.92
CA GLY A 376 7.54 16.25 -27.74
C GLY A 376 7.67 16.85 -26.35
N GLY A 377 7.33 18.13 -26.20
CA GLY A 377 7.49 18.87 -24.95
C GLY A 377 8.81 19.63 -24.84
N ASN A 378 9.07 20.19 -23.65
CA ASN A 378 10.16 21.14 -23.44
C ASN A 378 11.20 20.70 -22.40
N GLN A 379 10.85 19.85 -21.43
CA GLN A 379 11.72 19.57 -20.27
C GLN A 379 11.51 18.13 -19.79
N THR A 380 12.59 17.35 -19.70
CA THR A 380 12.60 15.97 -19.17
C THR A 380 13.28 15.92 -17.81
N GLU A 381 12.54 15.63 -16.74
CA GLU A 381 13.00 15.85 -15.36
C GLU A 381 12.45 14.81 -14.36
N THR A 382 12.92 14.88 -13.11
CA THR A 382 12.45 14.11 -11.94
C THR A 382 12.48 12.58 -12.15
N PRO A 383 13.66 11.97 -12.36
CA PRO A 383 13.76 10.53 -12.55
C PRO A 383 13.30 9.77 -11.30
N HIS A 384 12.56 8.69 -11.52
CA HIS A 384 12.37 7.62 -10.55
C HIS A 384 12.52 6.27 -11.24
N VAL A 385 13.63 5.58 -10.96
CA VAL A 385 14.08 4.37 -11.63
C VAL A 385 13.96 3.15 -10.71
N TRP A 386 13.52 2.01 -11.25
CA TRP A 386 13.48 0.72 -10.54
C TRP A 386 13.59 -0.44 -11.52
N TRP A 387 13.97 -1.61 -11.00
CA TRP A 387 13.86 -2.87 -11.72
C TRP A 387 12.43 -3.42 -11.58
N ASP A 388 11.75 -3.68 -12.70
CA ASP A 388 10.43 -4.28 -12.71
C ASP A 388 10.55 -5.80 -12.89
N GLU A 389 10.38 -6.54 -11.79
CA GLU A 389 10.48 -8.00 -11.79
C GLU A 389 9.45 -8.70 -12.69
N ARG A 390 8.29 -8.08 -12.92
CA ARG A 390 7.23 -8.71 -13.72
C ARG A 390 7.51 -8.53 -15.21
N ALA A 391 8.08 -7.39 -15.59
CA ALA A 391 8.45 -7.08 -16.97
C ALA A 391 9.89 -7.46 -17.33
N GLN A 392 10.73 -7.79 -16.34
CA GLN A 392 12.16 -8.09 -16.49
C GLN A 392 12.93 -7.00 -17.24
N GLU A 393 12.65 -5.74 -16.90
CA GLU A 393 13.27 -4.56 -17.50
C GLU A 393 13.46 -3.45 -16.46
N TRP A 394 14.40 -2.54 -16.69
CA TRP A 394 14.48 -1.29 -15.95
C TRP A 394 13.39 -0.35 -16.41
N ARG A 395 12.74 0.32 -15.47
CA ARG A 395 11.72 1.33 -15.74
C ARG A 395 12.07 2.63 -15.06
N MET A 396 11.65 3.73 -15.70
CA MET A 396 11.83 5.07 -15.21
C MET A 396 10.56 5.87 -15.39
N LEU A 397 10.03 6.42 -14.29
CA LEU A 397 9.09 7.52 -14.33
C LEU A 397 9.88 8.81 -14.51
N TYR A 398 9.35 9.72 -15.32
CA TYR A 398 9.89 11.05 -15.46
C TYR A 398 8.75 12.01 -15.80
N GLN A 399 9.01 13.29 -15.56
CA GLN A 399 8.11 14.37 -15.91
C GLN A 399 8.50 14.95 -17.26
N GLN A 400 7.50 15.23 -18.09
CA GLN A 400 7.67 15.95 -19.35
C GLN A 400 6.77 17.20 -19.38
N GLU A 401 7.39 18.38 -19.55
CA GLU A 401 6.64 19.62 -19.76
C GLU A 401 6.03 19.70 -21.16
N GLY A 402 4.79 20.17 -21.27
CA GLY A 402 4.12 20.43 -22.55
C GLY A 402 3.59 19.18 -23.24
N VAL A 403 3.46 18.08 -22.50
CA VAL A 403 2.89 16.82 -22.97
C VAL A 403 1.75 16.40 -22.04
N GLY A 404 0.68 15.84 -22.61
CA GLY A 404 -0.54 15.44 -21.90
C GLY A 404 -1.55 16.57 -21.79
N THR A 405 -2.48 16.43 -20.86
CA THR A 405 -3.61 17.36 -20.69
C THR A 405 -3.24 18.56 -19.83
N GLY A 406 -2.36 18.36 -18.85
CA GLY A 406 -1.84 19.42 -17.99
C GLY A 406 -0.54 20.06 -18.49
N SER A 407 0.02 21.00 -17.72
CA SER A 407 1.29 21.66 -18.05
C SER A 407 2.47 20.68 -18.06
N GLN A 408 2.47 19.71 -17.14
CA GLN A 408 3.56 18.73 -17.00
C GLN A 408 3.00 17.37 -16.59
N SER A 409 3.21 16.35 -17.42
CA SER A 409 2.65 15.01 -17.19
C SER A 409 3.73 14.00 -16.82
N THR A 410 3.32 12.90 -16.18
CA THR A 410 4.21 11.80 -15.85
C THR A 410 4.21 10.80 -16.99
N LEU A 411 5.38 10.61 -17.55
CA LEU A 411 5.65 9.64 -18.59
C LEU A 411 6.55 8.55 -18.02
N TRP A 412 6.74 7.51 -18.82
CA TRP A 412 7.69 6.47 -18.47
C TRP A 412 8.50 5.99 -19.67
N ALA A 413 9.67 5.44 -19.34
CA ALA A 413 10.61 4.84 -20.25
C ALA A 413 11.11 3.51 -19.69
N ARG A 414 11.64 2.67 -20.57
CA ARG A 414 12.27 1.39 -20.21
C ARG A 414 13.68 1.25 -20.75
N ALA A 415 14.48 0.38 -20.15
CA ALA A 415 15.80 0.02 -20.65
C ALA A 415 16.19 -1.40 -20.20
N ASP A 416 17.07 -2.05 -20.97
CA ASP A 416 17.64 -3.34 -20.57
C ASP A 416 18.74 -3.17 -19.50
N THR A 417 19.37 -2.00 -19.45
CA THR A 417 20.42 -1.66 -18.47
C THR A 417 20.25 -0.23 -17.96
N LEU A 418 20.79 0.07 -16.77
CA LEU A 418 20.81 1.43 -16.22
C LEU A 418 21.58 2.44 -17.09
N ALA A 419 22.48 1.98 -17.96
CA ALA A 419 23.19 2.83 -18.92
C ALA A 419 22.33 3.23 -20.12
N GLY A 420 21.15 2.61 -20.29
CA GLY A 420 20.33 2.76 -21.47
C GLY A 420 20.78 1.85 -22.64
N PRO A 421 20.30 2.13 -23.86
CA PRO A 421 19.42 3.24 -24.22
C PRO A 421 18.04 3.13 -23.55
N TRP A 422 17.46 4.28 -23.19
CA TRP A 422 16.12 4.37 -22.61
C TRP A 422 15.08 4.64 -23.71
N GLU A 423 14.05 3.81 -23.78
CA GLU A 423 12.96 3.86 -24.76
C GLU A 423 11.71 4.52 -24.16
N ARG A 424 11.20 5.60 -24.78
CA ARG A 424 9.94 6.23 -24.38
C ARG A 424 8.76 5.27 -24.57
N ARG A 425 7.87 5.20 -23.58
CA ARG A 425 6.62 4.41 -23.64
C ARG A 425 5.35 5.26 -23.60
N GLY A 426 5.44 6.52 -23.18
CA GLY A 426 4.34 7.48 -23.22
C GLY A 426 3.84 7.89 -21.84
N ILE A 427 2.64 8.46 -21.80
CA ILE A 427 2.03 8.99 -20.58
C ILE A 427 1.51 7.84 -19.73
N CYS A 428 1.89 7.81 -18.44
CA CYS A 428 1.44 6.82 -17.46
C CYS A 428 0.47 7.41 -16.43
N ALA A 429 0.59 8.70 -16.16
CA ALA A 429 -0.35 9.46 -15.33
C ALA A 429 -0.54 10.86 -15.92
N ASP A 430 -1.79 11.23 -16.16
CA ASP A 430 -2.20 12.52 -16.72
C ASP A 430 -3.19 13.22 -15.79
N TRP A 431 -3.28 14.53 -15.94
CA TRP A 431 -4.24 15.34 -15.20
C TRP A 431 -5.62 15.26 -15.85
N ASP A 432 -6.66 15.08 -15.04
CA ASP A 432 -8.04 14.93 -15.51
C ASP A 432 -8.94 16.13 -15.20
N GLY A 433 -8.36 17.24 -14.75
CA GLY A 433 -9.09 18.45 -14.41
C GLY A 433 -9.62 18.53 -12.97
N ARG A 434 -9.48 17.48 -12.15
CA ARG A 434 -10.06 17.46 -10.79
C ARG A 434 -9.28 18.28 -9.74
N SER A 435 -8.03 18.64 -10.00
CA SER A 435 -7.18 19.41 -9.07
C SER A 435 -6.96 20.85 -9.55
N MET A 436 -6.72 21.77 -8.61
CA MET A 436 -6.50 23.19 -8.92
C MET A 436 -5.09 23.45 -9.46
N GLY A 437 -4.95 24.46 -10.32
CA GLY A 437 -3.68 24.91 -10.89
C GLY A 437 -3.40 24.35 -12.29
N GLY A 438 -2.13 24.38 -12.72
CA GLY A 438 -1.73 24.07 -14.09
C GLY A 438 -1.74 22.59 -14.51
N GLY A 439 -2.26 21.68 -13.69
CA GLY A 439 -2.35 20.26 -14.05
C GLY A 439 -1.02 19.49 -14.06
N HIS A 440 -0.14 19.72 -13.11
CA HIS A 440 1.12 18.98 -12.97
C HIS A 440 0.85 17.59 -12.36
N THR A 441 1.45 16.52 -12.92
CA THR A 441 1.41 15.16 -12.31
C THR A 441 2.77 14.55 -11.96
N GLY A 442 3.87 15.20 -12.32
CA GLY A 442 5.26 14.77 -12.08
C GLY A 442 5.71 14.78 -10.61
N TYR A 443 7.04 14.72 -10.39
CA TYR A 443 7.65 14.32 -9.10
C TYR A 443 7.14 12.97 -8.59
N ALA A 444 6.87 12.07 -9.53
CA ALA A 444 6.24 10.79 -9.27
C ALA A 444 7.23 9.81 -8.65
N LYS A 445 6.89 9.23 -7.50
CA LYS A 445 7.68 8.21 -6.81
C LYS A 445 6.82 6.98 -6.54
N ARG A 446 7.27 5.81 -6.99
CA ARG A 446 6.60 4.52 -6.78
C ARG A 446 6.99 3.95 -5.42
N PHE A 447 6.05 3.29 -4.76
CA PHE A 447 6.32 2.45 -3.60
C PHE A 447 5.37 1.25 -3.57
N MET A 448 5.78 0.19 -2.87
CA MET A 448 4.96 -0.99 -2.61
C MET A 448 4.24 -0.83 -1.27
N TYR A 449 2.98 -1.25 -1.18
CA TYR A 449 2.27 -1.35 0.09
C TYR A 449 1.24 -2.48 0.02
N ALA A 450 1.22 -3.35 1.04
CA ALA A 450 0.31 -4.50 1.12
C ALA A 450 0.24 -5.33 -0.19
N GLY A 451 1.39 -5.57 -0.83
CA GLY A 451 1.49 -6.33 -2.09
C GLY A 451 1.02 -5.59 -3.35
N SER A 452 0.56 -4.34 -3.21
CA SER A 452 0.09 -3.50 -4.32
C SER A 452 1.07 -2.37 -4.64
N GLU A 453 1.03 -1.92 -5.89
CA GLU A 453 1.83 -0.81 -6.39
C GLU A 453 1.09 0.52 -6.27
N TYR A 454 1.76 1.47 -5.61
CA TYR A 454 1.30 2.83 -5.43
C TYR A 454 2.33 3.81 -5.98
N MET A 455 1.85 5.00 -6.32
CA MET A 455 2.70 6.12 -6.70
C MET A 455 2.18 7.37 -6.00
N PHE A 456 3.10 8.16 -5.47
CA PHE A 456 2.82 9.49 -4.95
C PHE A 456 3.32 10.52 -5.94
N SER A 457 2.55 11.56 -6.23
CA SER A 457 3.01 12.63 -7.12
C SER A 457 2.36 13.97 -6.82
N LEU A 458 2.91 15.04 -7.39
CA LEU A 458 2.23 16.32 -7.43
C LEU A 458 0.92 16.19 -8.22
N TYR A 459 -0.12 16.92 -7.85
CA TYR A 459 -1.38 16.89 -8.58
C TYR A 459 -2.04 18.27 -8.60
N GLY A 460 -1.98 18.91 -9.77
CA GLY A 460 -2.34 20.32 -9.94
C GLY A 460 -1.09 21.20 -10.04
N GLY A 461 -1.15 22.52 -9.83
CA GLY A 461 0.04 23.35 -10.06
C GLY A 461 0.06 24.70 -9.34
N GLY A 462 1.21 25.34 -9.33
CA GLY A 462 1.42 26.62 -8.64
C GLY A 462 1.27 26.53 -7.12
N ASN A 463 0.89 27.64 -6.48
CA ASN A 463 0.79 27.74 -5.02
C ASN A 463 -0.43 27.03 -4.41
N VAL A 464 -1.31 26.46 -5.25
CA VAL A 464 -2.53 25.75 -4.84
C VAL A 464 -2.46 24.24 -5.09
N SER A 465 -1.29 23.74 -5.50
CA SER A 465 -1.11 22.32 -5.78
C SER A 465 -1.33 21.45 -4.54
N ARG A 466 -1.89 20.26 -4.80
CA ARG A 466 -2.08 19.17 -3.86
C ARG A 466 -1.26 17.97 -4.33
N PHE A 467 -1.38 16.84 -3.65
CA PHE A 467 -0.75 15.59 -4.06
C PHE A 467 -1.81 14.56 -4.39
N ALA A 468 -1.44 13.61 -5.26
CA ALA A 468 -2.25 12.46 -5.57
C ALA A 468 -1.54 11.20 -5.11
N LEU A 469 -2.33 10.31 -4.51
CA LEU A 469 -2.01 8.90 -4.42
C LEU A 469 -2.57 8.24 -5.67
N TRP A 470 -1.76 7.43 -6.32
CA TRP A 470 -2.13 6.67 -7.49
C TRP A 470 -1.99 5.20 -7.18
N ARG A 471 -2.89 4.39 -7.73
CA ARG A 471 -2.80 2.94 -7.72
C ARG A 471 -2.53 2.46 -9.14
N ARG A 472 -1.73 1.41 -9.28
CA ARG A 472 -1.53 0.75 -10.57
C ARG A 472 -2.88 0.27 -11.13
N ASP A 473 -3.15 0.56 -12.40
CA ASP A 473 -4.28 -0.02 -13.11
C ASP A 473 -3.92 -1.44 -13.57
N ASP A 474 -4.24 -2.41 -12.71
CA ASP A 474 -4.03 -3.84 -12.98
C ASP A 474 -4.97 -4.39 -14.06
N SER A 475 -5.99 -3.63 -14.50
CA SER A 475 -6.83 -4.02 -15.65
C SER A 475 -6.12 -3.81 -16.99
N LYS A 476 -4.99 -3.09 -17.01
CA LYS A 476 -4.21 -2.82 -18.21
C LYS A 476 -3.00 -3.73 -18.30
N PRO A 477 -2.54 -4.08 -19.52
CA PRO A 477 -1.32 -4.84 -19.71
C PRO A 477 -0.14 -4.20 -18.98
N ILE A 478 0.79 -5.02 -18.52
CA ILE A 478 1.95 -4.55 -17.78
C ILE A 478 2.78 -3.52 -18.55
N ASP A 479 2.83 -3.67 -19.88
CA ASP A 479 3.56 -2.83 -20.85
C ASP A 479 2.92 -1.47 -21.13
N SER A 480 1.83 -1.13 -20.44
CA SER A 480 1.19 0.19 -20.53
C SER A 480 1.53 1.10 -19.35
N LEU A 481 2.02 0.55 -18.23
CA LEU A 481 2.26 1.22 -16.95
C LEU A 481 1.24 2.34 -16.66
N SER A 482 -0.05 2.01 -16.58
CA SER A 482 -1.12 2.98 -16.33
C SER A 482 -1.46 3.12 -14.83
N TRP A 483 -1.77 4.34 -14.41
CA TRP A 483 -2.09 4.69 -13.03
C TRP A 483 -3.47 5.32 -12.91
N ILE A 484 -4.21 4.94 -11.87
CA ILE A 484 -5.51 5.52 -11.51
C ILE A 484 -5.32 6.37 -10.24
N PRO A 485 -5.63 7.68 -10.27
CA PRO A 485 -5.54 8.51 -9.07
C PRO A 485 -6.70 8.20 -8.13
N ASP A 486 -6.41 8.16 -6.82
CA ASP A 486 -7.42 8.17 -5.78
C ASP A 486 -8.29 9.43 -5.97
N PRO A 487 -9.63 9.32 -5.91
CA PRO A 487 -10.50 10.48 -6.06
C PRO A 487 -10.30 11.54 -4.96
N ARG A 488 -9.74 11.16 -3.82
CA ARG A 488 -9.38 12.08 -2.74
C ARG A 488 -8.00 12.67 -3.02
N GLN A 489 -7.85 13.97 -2.75
CA GLN A 489 -6.57 14.66 -2.88
C GLN A 489 -5.88 14.78 -1.53
N ILE A 490 -4.57 14.57 -1.50
CA ILE A 490 -3.77 14.73 -0.29
C ILE A 490 -3.43 16.21 -0.11
N GLY A 491 -3.85 16.76 1.02
CA GLY A 491 -3.57 18.14 1.41
C GLY A 491 -2.14 18.33 1.93
N ARG A 492 -1.77 19.58 2.18
CA ARG A 492 -0.46 19.94 2.76
C ARG A 492 -0.32 19.66 4.26
N GLN A 493 -1.31 19.02 4.87
CA GLN A 493 -1.40 18.66 6.29
C GLN A 493 -0.91 19.75 7.27
N LYS A 494 -1.21 21.02 6.98
CA LYS A 494 -0.74 22.18 7.76
C LYS A 494 -1.10 22.11 9.24
N HIS A 495 -2.20 21.45 9.60
CA HIS A 495 -2.65 21.28 10.98
C HIS A 495 -1.63 20.51 11.84
N LEU A 496 -0.85 19.59 11.25
CA LEU A 496 0.19 18.84 11.97
C LEU A 496 1.46 19.66 12.23
N LEU A 497 1.61 20.81 11.57
CA LEU A 497 2.88 21.55 11.48
C LEU A 497 2.80 22.96 12.09
N ARG A 498 1.68 23.31 12.73
CA ARG A 498 1.46 24.64 13.31
C ARG A 498 2.49 25.01 14.38
N ASP A 499 2.98 24.03 15.14
CA ASP A 499 3.87 24.26 16.29
C ASP A 499 5.33 23.92 16.00
N TYR A 500 5.75 23.91 14.73
CA TYR A 500 7.15 23.59 14.37
C TYR A 500 8.13 24.75 14.63
N GLY A 501 7.71 25.82 15.31
CA GLY A 501 8.57 26.92 15.78
C GLY A 501 9.29 27.71 14.69
N MET A 502 9.00 27.46 13.40
CA MET A 502 9.61 28.20 12.31
C MET A 502 8.85 29.51 12.09
N GLU A 503 9.51 30.64 12.35
CA GLU A 503 8.95 31.96 12.05
C GLU A 503 8.66 32.07 10.55
N VAL A 504 7.37 32.13 10.22
CA VAL A 504 6.92 32.48 8.88
C VAL A 504 6.88 34.00 8.82
N THR A 505 7.88 34.62 8.21
CA THR A 505 7.85 36.05 7.90
C THR A 505 6.91 36.29 6.72
N GLY A 506 5.62 36.45 7.01
CA GLY A 506 4.58 36.74 6.02
C GLY A 506 3.18 36.65 6.62
N THR A 507 2.30 37.57 6.24
CA THR A 507 0.93 37.62 6.76
C THR A 507 0.21 36.27 6.59
N PRO A 508 -0.43 35.75 7.65
CA PRO A 508 -1.33 34.62 7.52
C PRO A 508 -2.47 35.03 6.61
N ASP A 509 -2.78 34.21 5.61
CA ASP A 509 -4.12 34.18 5.02
C ASP A 509 -4.58 35.36 4.14
N ALA A 510 -3.71 35.93 3.30
CA ALA A 510 -4.19 36.74 2.18
C ALA A 510 -4.64 35.83 1.03
N THR A 511 -5.96 35.68 0.92
CA THR A 511 -6.78 35.34 -0.26
C THR A 511 -6.08 34.73 -1.48
N PHE A 512 -6.59 33.55 -1.88
CA PHE A 512 -6.29 32.70 -3.05
C PHE A 512 -6.23 33.35 -4.46
N SER A 513 -6.25 34.67 -4.56
CA SER A 513 -6.16 35.42 -5.81
C SER A 513 -4.84 36.19 -5.87
N SER A 514 -4.01 35.89 -6.86
CA SER A 514 -2.76 36.59 -7.24
C SER A 514 -1.46 36.23 -6.49
N GLY A 515 -0.82 35.17 -6.96
CA GLY A 515 0.53 35.30 -7.52
C GLY A 515 1.77 35.28 -6.61
N ALA A 516 1.72 35.68 -5.34
CA ALA A 516 2.95 35.67 -4.51
C ALA A 516 2.65 35.71 -3.01
N ILE A 517 2.52 34.57 -2.34
CA ILE A 517 2.56 34.50 -0.87
C ILE A 517 3.18 33.17 -0.40
N VAL A 518 4.31 33.29 0.30
CA VAL A 518 4.89 32.25 1.17
C VAL A 518 4.23 32.41 2.53
N SER A 519 3.43 31.46 3.03
CA SER A 519 2.87 31.61 4.38
C SER A 519 2.34 30.34 5.07
N SER A 520 2.91 29.16 4.82
CA SER A 520 2.68 28.03 5.74
C SER A 520 3.78 26.98 5.70
N ILE A 521 4.25 26.57 6.88
CA ILE A 521 5.02 25.33 7.06
C ILE A 521 4.19 24.19 6.46
N SER A 522 4.80 23.43 5.55
CA SER A 522 4.17 22.27 4.94
C SER A 522 5.15 21.13 4.89
N TRP A 523 4.63 19.91 5.00
CA TRP A 523 5.38 18.75 4.57
C TRP A 523 5.54 18.84 3.04
N LYS A 524 6.78 18.75 2.57
CA LYS A 524 7.07 18.77 1.14
C LYS A 524 6.95 17.34 0.64
N GLY A 525 5.72 16.85 0.48
CA GLY A 525 5.43 15.46 0.11
C GLY A 525 6.20 14.95 -1.13
N ILE A 526 6.59 15.85 -2.04
CA ILE A 526 7.40 15.53 -3.24
C ILE A 526 8.92 15.53 -3.00
N SER A 527 9.39 16.20 -1.95
CA SER A 527 10.79 16.21 -1.48
C SER A 527 10.93 15.29 -0.26
N GLY A 528 10.48 14.05 -0.44
CA GLY A 528 10.50 12.98 0.56
C GLY A 528 10.19 11.63 -0.09
N ASP A 529 10.17 10.56 0.72
CA ASP A 529 9.89 9.21 0.27
C ASP A 529 9.10 8.39 1.29
N HIS A 530 8.51 7.29 0.85
CA HIS A 530 7.78 6.33 1.67
C HIS A 530 8.57 5.03 1.77
N PHE A 531 8.91 4.60 2.99
CA PHE A 531 9.77 3.44 3.21
C PHE A 531 9.28 2.59 4.39
N PHE A 532 9.57 1.29 4.34
CA PHE A 532 9.29 0.40 5.47
C PHE A 532 10.43 0.42 6.46
N TRP A 533 10.10 0.59 7.73
CA TRP A 533 11.03 0.45 8.84
C TRP A 533 10.32 -0.24 10.01
N LYS A 534 10.95 -1.32 10.49
CA LYS A 534 10.40 -2.23 11.52
C LYS A 534 8.94 -2.63 11.28
N GLY A 535 8.60 -2.99 10.04
CA GLY A 535 7.28 -3.51 9.66
C GLY A 535 6.17 -2.45 9.50
N ARG A 536 6.47 -1.16 9.65
CA ARG A 536 5.52 -0.06 9.44
C ARG A 536 5.97 0.81 8.27
N LEU A 537 5.01 1.39 7.53
CA LEU A 537 5.28 2.37 6.49
C LEU A 537 5.51 3.75 7.12
N TRP A 538 6.65 4.37 6.80
CA TRP A 538 7.04 5.69 7.24
C TRP A 538 7.24 6.62 6.04
N TRP A 539 6.96 7.90 6.27
CA TRP A 539 7.35 8.99 5.41
C TRP A 539 8.62 9.62 5.98
N ILE A 540 9.58 9.95 5.11
CA ILE A 540 10.71 10.83 5.42
C ILE A 540 10.75 11.94 4.39
N GLY A 541 11.01 13.18 4.79
CA GLY A 541 11.14 14.27 3.82
C GLY A 541 11.39 15.61 4.46
N LEU A 542 11.23 16.67 3.67
CA LEU A 542 11.47 18.04 4.14
C LEU A 542 10.24 18.68 4.76
N ILE A 543 10.46 19.32 5.91
CA ILE A 543 9.51 20.20 6.60
C ILE A 543 10.05 21.61 6.53
N GLY A 544 9.20 22.54 6.11
CA GLY A 544 9.55 23.96 6.13
C GLY A 544 8.63 24.81 5.26
N PRO A 545 8.96 26.10 5.10
CA PRO A 545 8.25 27.01 4.23
C PRO A 545 8.31 26.50 2.78
N SER A 546 7.18 26.51 2.09
CA SER A 546 7.09 26.18 0.68
C SER A 546 6.67 27.40 -0.14
N ALA A 547 7.40 27.68 -1.22
CA ALA A 547 7.01 28.59 -2.29
C ALA A 547 7.21 27.88 -3.64
N ALA A 548 6.36 28.16 -4.64
CA ALA A 548 6.62 27.69 -6.00
C ALA A 548 7.97 28.24 -6.51
N GLY A 549 8.70 27.45 -7.29
CA GLY A 549 9.98 27.87 -7.90
C GLY A 549 11.23 27.71 -7.01
N GLY A 550 11.18 26.89 -5.95
CA GLY A 550 12.39 26.45 -5.26
C GLY A 550 13.07 27.50 -4.38
N VAL A 551 12.29 28.39 -3.75
CA VAL A 551 12.84 29.30 -2.73
C VAL A 551 13.37 28.47 -1.56
N VAL A 552 14.69 28.49 -1.39
CA VAL A 552 15.39 27.76 -0.32
C VAL A 552 15.19 28.55 0.96
N VAL A 553 14.45 27.95 1.89
CA VAL A 553 14.41 28.35 3.29
C VAL A 553 14.88 27.13 4.07
N ALA A 554 15.59 27.32 5.19
CA ALA A 554 16.16 26.24 6.00
C ALA A 554 15.11 25.13 6.25
N ASN A 555 15.26 23.98 5.60
CA ASN A 555 14.36 22.85 5.78
C ASN A 555 14.89 21.93 6.87
N GLN A 556 13.95 21.33 7.58
CA GLN A 556 14.23 20.25 8.52
C GLN A 556 13.89 18.90 7.87
N VAL A 557 14.64 17.87 8.20
CA VAL A 557 14.32 16.48 7.85
C VAL A 557 13.32 15.98 8.87
N GLY A 558 12.15 15.58 8.39
CA GLY A 558 11.07 15.03 9.19
C GLY A 558 10.83 13.56 8.91
N VAL A 559 10.35 12.83 9.91
CA VAL A 559 9.84 11.47 9.75
C VAL A 559 8.49 11.32 10.46
N ALA A 560 7.56 10.58 9.86
CA ALA A 560 6.31 10.20 10.52
C ALA A 560 5.77 8.89 9.93
N PRO A 561 5.07 8.07 10.72
CA PRO A 561 4.32 6.96 10.19
C PRO A 561 3.19 7.44 9.27
N VAL A 562 2.95 6.67 8.22
CA VAL A 562 1.89 6.92 7.25
C VAL A 562 0.62 6.24 7.76
N ARG A 563 -0.54 6.87 7.55
CA ARG A 563 -1.85 6.25 7.83
C ARG A 563 -2.05 5.03 6.96
N GLU A 564 -2.82 4.06 7.45
CA GLU A 564 -3.14 2.84 6.69
C GLU A 564 -3.91 3.14 5.39
N ASP A 565 -4.65 4.25 5.35
CA ASP A 565 -5.34 4.73 4.15
C ASP A 565 -4.42 5.40 3.12
N LEU A 566 -3.13 5.56 3.44
CA LEU A 566 -2.09 6.22 2.63
C LEU A 566 -2.37 7.69 2.29
N MET A 567 -3.40 8.30 2.88
CA MET A 567 -3.86 9.65 2.54
C MET A 567 -3.21 10.75 3.39
N GLY A 568 -2.22 10.40 4.21
CA GLY A 568 -1.62 11.34 5.14
C GLY A 568 -0.70 10.68 6.16
N LEU A 569 -0.05 11.51 6.97
CA LEU A 569 0.64 11.07 8.19
C LEU A 569 -0.34 10.72 9.29
N ALA A 570 0.03 9.73 10.11
CA ALA A 570 -0.75 9.30 11.26
C ALA A 570 -0.53 10.20 12.48
N GLU A 571 0.61 10.89 12.54
CA GLU A 571 0.99 11.77 13.65
C GLU A 571 1.83 12.96 13.14
N LYS A 572 2.09 13.91 14.04
CA LYS A 572 3.00 15.02 13.77
C LYS A 572 4.39 14.49 13.42
N PRO A 573 5.02 14.96 12.33
CA PRO A 573 6.40 14.63 12.04
C PRO A 573 7.36 14.90 13.19
N ILE A 574 8.33 14.02 13.34
CA ILE A 574 9.46 14.13 14.25
C ILE A 574 10.63 14.75 13.47
N ASN A 575 11.24 15.79 14.01
CA ASN A 575 12.43 16.40 13.42
C ASN A 575 13.65 15.51 13.68
N ILE A 576 14.25 14.98 12.62
CA ILE A 576 15.43 14.14 12.65
C ILE A 576 16.60 14.77 11.90
N THR A 577 16.61 16.10 11.75
CA THR A 577 17.66 16.83 11.03
C THR A 577 19.02 16.60 11.67
N PRO A 578 19.98 15.96 10.98
CA PRO A 578 21.33 15.82 11.50
C PRO A 578 22.09 17.15 11.43
N PRO A 579 23.17 17.32 12.21
CA PRO A 579 23.98 18.53 12.22
C PRO A 579 24.41 18.98 10.82
N ALA A 580 24.33 20.29 10.56
CA ALA A 580 24.73 20.88 9.28
C ALA A 580 26.24 20.70 9.03
N GLN A 581 26.61 20.55 7.76
CA GLN A 581 28.00 20.46 7.32
C GLN A 581 28.43 21.72 6.61
N ALA A 582 29.73 22.03 6.68
CA ALA A 582 30.28 23.28 6.16
C ALA A 582 29.99 23.51 4.66
N TRP A 583 29.86 22.44 3.87
CA TRP A 583 29.60 22.55 2.43
C TRP A 583 28.12 22.73 2.08
N GLU A 584 27.20 22.55 3.02
CA GLU A 584 25.75 22.55 2.76
C GLU A 584 25.17 23.95 2.58
N GLY A 585 25.91 25.00 2.97
CA GLY A 585 25.47 26.39 2.84
C GLY A 585 24.14 26.62 3.55
N GLU A 586 23.08 26.84 2.78
CA GLU A 586 21.70 27.09 3.24
C GLU A 586 20.97 25.83 3.77
N GLY A 587 21.66 24.68 3.83
CA GLY A 587 21.12 23.42 4.32
C GLY A 587 20.50 22.55 3.23
N ILE A 588 19.70 21.57 3.64
CA ILE A 588 19.10 20.59 2.74
C ILE A 588 17.95 21.25 1.96
N SER A 589 18.03 21.17 0.63
CA SER A 589 17.10 21.80 -0.32
C SER A 589 16.19 20.80 -1.03
N ASP A 590 16.64 19.55 -1.19
CA ASP A 590 15.87 18.48 -1.82
C ASP A 590 16.27 17.11 -1.25
N PHE A 591 15.34 16.16 -1.32
CA PHE A 591 15.44 14.85 -0.70
C PHE A 591 15.10 13.75 -1.72
N GLY A 592 16.00 12.78 -1.86
CA GLY A 592 15.87 11.68 -2.80
C GLY A 592 14.91 10.59 -2.34
N CYS A 593 15.16 9.37 -2.79
CA CYS A 593 14.45 8.17 -2.36
C CYS A 593 15.31 7.35 -1.40
N VAL A 594 14.66 6.66 -0.46
CA VAL A 594 15.31 5.73 0.45
C VAL A 594 15.63 4.45 -0.33
N THR A 595 16.90 4.05 -0.28
CA THR A 595 17.43 2.89 -0.99
C THR A 595 18.06 1.95 0.01
N VAL A 596 17.67 0.68 -0.07
CA VAL A 596 18.32 -0.40 0.69
C VAL A 596 19.60 -0.79 -0.04
N TRP A 597 20.73 -0.76 0.68
CA TRP A 597 22.01 -1.30 0.21
C TRP A 597 22.68 -2.04 1.35
N ASN A 598 22.96 -3.34 1.17
CA ASN A 598 23.52 -4.23 2.20
C ASN A 598 22.78 -4.10 3.55
N ASP A 599 21.46 -4.29 3.53
CA ASP A 599 20.55 -4.23 4.69
C ASP A 599 20.53 -2.90 5.46
N ARG A 600 21.08 -1.84 4.87
CA ARG A 600 21.10 -0.48 5.43
C ARG A 600 20.34 0.47 4.52
N LEU A 601 19.75 1.49 5.12
CA LEU A 601 18.90 2.46 4.43
C LEU A 601 19.69 3.74 4.15
N PHE A 602 19.81 4.13 2.89
CA PHE A 602 20.49 5.36 2.49
C PHE A 602 19.55 6.24 1.67
N VAL A 603 19.69 7.56 1.81
CA VAL A 603 18.96 8.51 0.99
C VAL A 603 19.89 9.63 0.54
N PRO A 604 19.99 9.90 -0.78
CA PRO A 604 20.74 11.04 -1.24
C PRO A 604 19.92 12.31 -1.01
N TYR A 605 20.60 13.41 -0.73
CA TYR A 605 19.97 14.72 -0.58
C TYR A 605 20.78 15.78 -1.29
N ARG A 606 20.16 16.91 -1.59
CA ARG A 606 20.80 18.06 -2.23
C ARG A 606 20.95 19.22 -1.27
N ALA A 607 22.09 19.87 -1.27
CA ALA A 607 22.34 21.12 -0.57
C ALA A 607 23.12 22.12 -1.45
N ASN A 608 23.41 23.30 -0.90
CA ASN A 608 24.23 24.34 -1.53
C ASN A 608 23.62 25.03 -2.78
N GLY A 609 22.34 25.39 -2.72
CA GLY A 609 21.68 26.28 -3.71
C GLY A 609 21.58 25.70 -5.14
N LYS A 610 21.27 26.57 -6.12
CA LYS A 610 20.88 26.18 -7.50
C LYS A 610 21.90 25.34 -8.26
N THR A 611 23.19 25.60 -8.09
CA THR A 611 24.25 24.80 -8.73
C THR A 611 24.33 23.42 -8.09
N GLY A 612 24.18 23.31 -6.77
CA GLY A 612 23.88 22.05 -6.07
C GLY A 612 25.09 21.12 -5.83
N SER A 613 25.04 20.44 -4.70
CA SER A 613 25.86 19.27 -4.37
C SER A 613 24.98 18.21 -3.72
N PHE A 614 25.30 16.94 -3.96
CA PHE A 614 24.63 15.80 -3.33
C PHE A 614 25.44 15.29 -2.14
N GLY A 615 24.75 15.06 -1.03
CA GLY A 615 25.21 14.31 0.13
C GLY A 615 24.40 13.02 0.30
N VAL A 616 24.72 12.27 1.33
CA VAL A 616 24.02 11.04 1.70
C VAL A 616 23.65 11.07 3.18
N LEU A 617 22.44 10.63 3.50
CA LEU A 617 22.02 10.28 4.84
C LEU A 617 21.93 8.76 4.94
N GLU A 618 22.26 8.24 6.11
CA GLU A 618 21.89 6.88 6.52
C GLU A 618 20.75 6.95 7.52
N ILE A 619 19.77 6.06 7.36
CA ILE A 619 18.61 5.94 8.24
C ILE A 619 18.78 4.71 9.12
N ILE A 620 18.73 4.89 10.44
CA ILE A 620 18.92 3.84 11.46
C ILE A 620 17.65 3.60 12.27
#